data_AF-A0A8S1SVG0-F1
#
_entry.id   AF-A0A8S1SVG0-F1
#
_cell.length_a   1.000
_cell.length_b   1.000
_cell.length_c   1.000
_cell.angle_alpha   90.00
_cell.angle_beta   90.00
_cell.angle_gamma   90.00
#
_symmetry.space_group_name_H-M   'P 1'
#
loop_
_entity.id
_entity.type
_entity.pdbx_description
1 polymer ?
#
loop_
_entity_poly.entity_id
_entity_poly.type
_entity_poly.pdbx_seq_one_letter_code
_entity_poly.pdbx_strand_id
1 'polypeptide(L)'
;MFYYYRNCCLKKVTYSGDYKNGKKVGLWYLRHQDQKMVFGLNYGDYSWNAYVTYSGQYKNDNRVGKWDIWQIIRCNNIFQSDIELILQRSGQYDERGEKFDNWVEMKFDIWYKNQFTLSGEYQNGKKVGIWIELNRNEKLSEIIYDY
;
A
#
# COMPACT_ATOMS: atom_id res chain seq x y z
N MET A 1 -18.24 1.58 28.29
CA MET A 1 -18.00 2.40 27.08
C MET A 1 -18.07 1.47 25.89
N PHE A 2 -19.10 1.59 25.06
CA PHE A 2 -19.35 0.66 23.95
C PHE A 2 -18.98 1.34 22.63
N TYR A 3 -18.15 0.69 21.82
CA TYR A 3 -17.77 1.16 20.48
C TYR A 3 -18.62 0.42 19.45
N TYR A 4 -19.45 1.14 18.69
CA TYR A 4 -20.18 0.57 17.55
C TYR A 4 -19.38 0.81 16.26
N TYR A 5 -18.96 -0.27 15.60
CA TYR A 5 -18.34 -0.21 14.28
C TYR A 5 -19.40 -0.50 13.22
N ARG A 6 -19.75 0.48 12.38
CA ARG A 6 -20.46 0.21 11.12
C ARG A 6 -19.43 0.11 10.00
N ASN A 7 -19.07 -1.13 9.65
CA ASN A 7 -18.29 -1.42 8.45
C ASN A 7 -19.22 -1.41 7.24
N CYS A 8 -19.11 -0.40 6.38
CA CYS A 8 -19.68 -0.45 5.04
C CYS A 8 -18.62 0.03 4.04
N CYS A 9 -17.81 -0.91 3.54
CA CYS A 9 -16.71 -0.63 2.62
C CYS A 9 -17.18 -0.79 1.17
N LEU A 10 -17.73 0.27 0.58
CA LEU A 10 -17.81 0.34 -0.89
C LEU A 10 -16.39 0.58 -1.42
N LYS A 11 -15.86 -0.41 -2.13
CA LYS A 11 -14.54 -0.34 -2.77
C LYS A 11 -14.71 0.17 -4.20
N LYS A 12 -14.19 1.37 -4.48
CA LYS A 12 -14.10 1.87 -5.87
C LYS A 12 -12.68 1.64 -6.38
N VAL A 13 -12.56 0.97 -7.52
CA VAL A 13 -11.28 0.78 -8.20
C VAL A 13 -11.30 1.55 -9.51
N THR A 14 -10.29 2.38 -9.74
CA THR A 14 -10.10 3.11 -10.99
C THR A 14 -8.82 2.64 -11.65
N TYR A 15 -8.90 2.38 -12.94
CA TYR A 15 -7.82 1.89 -13.79
C TYR A 15 -7.51 2.95 -14.85
N SER A 16 -6.25 3.29 -15.03
CA SER A 16 -5.80 4.21 -16.09
C SER A 16 -4.53 3.70 -16.73
N GLY A 17 -4.55 3.47 -18.04
CA GLY A 17 -3.40 2.98 -18.82
C GLY A 17 -3.81 2.51 -20.20
N ASP A 18 -2.82 2.09 -20.99
CA ASP A 18 -3.01 1.72 -22.39
C ASP A 18 -3.31 0.23 -22.57
N TYR A 19 -4.16 -0.06 -23.56
CA TYR A 19 -4.43 -1.41 -24.02
C TYR A 19 -3.86 -1.64 -25.42
N LYS A 20 -3.35 -2.85 -25.65
CA LYS A 20 -3.00 -3.37 -26.99
C LYS A 20 -3.56 -4.78 -27.13
N ASN A 21 -4.40 -5.00 -28.14
CA ASN A 21 -5.08 -6.28 -28.39
C ASN A 21 -5.84 -6.82 -27.17
N GLY A 22 -6.52 -5.94 -26.44
CA GLY A 22 -7.28 -6.29 -25.23
C GLY A 22 -6.43 -6.54 -23.98
N LYS A 23 -5.10 -6.39 -24.06
CA LYS A 23 -4.17 -6.58 -22.93
C LYS A 23 -3.56 -5.27 -22.46
N LYS A 24 -3.30 -5.17 -21.15
CA LYS A 24 -2.62 -4.02 -20.54
C LYS A 24 -1.17 -3.94 -20.98
N VAL A 25 -0.75 -2.74 -21.37
CA VAL A 25 0.63 -2.42 -21.77
C VAL A 25 1.04 -1.05 -21.27
N GLY A 26 2.34 -0.82 -21.12
CA GLY A 26 2.88 0.50 -20.79
C GLY A 26 2.68 0.88 -19.32
N LEU A 27 2.57 2.19 -19.05
CA LEU A 27 2.42 2.71 -17.70
C LEU A 27 0.97 2.64 -17.23
N TRP A 28 0.78 2.23 -15.98
CA TRP A 28 -0.53 2.07 -15.38
C TRP A 28 -0.62 2.70 -14.01
N TYR A 29 -1.77 3.31 -13.77
CA TYR A 29 -2.19 3.82 -12.48
C TYR A 29 -3.43 3.09 -12.03
N LEU A 30 -3.32 2.41 -10.88
CA LEU A 30 -4.43 1.73 -10.24
C LEU A 30 -4.76 2.45 -8.95
N ARG A 31 -5.98 2.96 -8.79
CA ARG A 31 -6.41 3.62 -7.55
C ARG A 31 -7.54 2.85 -6.90
N HIS A 32 -7.29 2.35 -5.70
CA HIS A 32 -8.31 1.81 -4.81
C HIS A 32 -8.72 2.89 -3.82
N GLN A 33 -10.02 3.08 -3.66
CA GLN A 33 -10.61 3.92 -2.62
C GLN A 33 -11.39 3.02 -1.67
N ASP A 34 -10.95 2.96 -0.41
CA ASP A 34 -11.73 2.40 0.69
C ASP A 34 -12.48 3.56 1.36
N GLN A 35 -13.82 3.49 1.38
CA GLN A 35 -14.64 4.56 1.94
C GLN A 35 -14.63 4.60 3.48
N LYS A 36 -14.51 5.83 3.99
CA LYS A 36 -14.99 6.40 5.25
C LYS A 36 -15.10 5.44 6.45
N MET A 37 -14.01 5.30 7.21
CA MET A 37 -14.16 4.97 8.63
C MET A 37 -14.62 6.23 9.36
N VAL A 38 -15.86 6.20 9.88
CA VAL A 38 -16.40 7.24 10.76
C VAL A 38 -16.25 6.74 12.19
N PHE A 39 -15.34 7.35 12.95
CA PHE A 39 -15.20 7.08 14.38
C PHE A 39 -16.02 8.13 15.14
N GLY A 40 -17.23 7.76 15.57
CA GLY A 40 -18.04 8.60 16.46
C GLY A 40 -17.51 8.52 17.88
N LEU A 41 -16.47 9.29 18.19
CA LEU A 41 -16.12 9.62 19.57
C LEU A 41 -16.86 10.92 19.95
N ASN A 42 -17.24 11.08 21.21
CA ASN A 42 -17.95 12.26 21.76
C ASN A 42 -17.20 13.62 21.62
N TYR A 43 -16.13 13.68 20.81
CA TYR A 43 -15.21 14.81 20.63
C TYR A 43 -15.15 15.38 19.20
N GLY A 44 -16.03 14.94 18.30
CA GLY A 44 -16.18 15.53 16.96
C GLY A 44 -16.26 14.50 15.84
N ASP A 45 -16.94 14.86 14.74
CA ASP A 45 -17.08 14.01 13.56
C ASP A 45 -15.78 13.99 12.75
N TYR A 46 -14.89 13.04 13.07
CA TYR A 46 -13.74 12.74 12.23
C TYR A 46 -14.13 11.75 11.13
N SER A 47 -13.70 12.02 9.89
CA SER A 47 -13.80 11.06 8.80
C SER A 47 -12.46 10.78 8.17
N TRP A 48 -12.13 9.49 8.06
CA TRP A 48 -10.89 9.03 7.47
C TRP A 48 -11.16 8.38 6.12
N ASN A 49 -10.45 8.81 5.08
CA ASN A 49 -10.45 8.14 3.78
C ASN A 49 -9.04 7.65 3.48
N ALA A 50 -8.92 6.41 3.03
CA ALA A 50 -7.66 5.85 2.56
C ALA A 50 -7.75 5.53 1.07
N TYR A 51 -6.70 5.87 0.34
CA TYR A 51 -6.53 5.51 -1.06
C TYR A 51 -5.24 4.75 -1.21
N VAL A 52 -5.23 3.69 -2.02
CA VAL A 52 -3.99 3.01 -2.42
C VAL A 52 -3.81 3.19 -3.91
N THR A 53 -2.66 3.71 -4.32
CA THR A 53 -2.28 3.92 -5.71
C THR A 53 -1.12 3.01 -6.07
N TYR A 54 -1.27 2.23 -7.13
CA TYR A 54 -0.21 1.41 -7.69
C TYR A 54 0.25 2.05 -8.99
N SER A 55 1.55 2.24 -9.15
CA SER A 55 2.17 2.82 -10.33
C SER A 55 3.30 1.91 -10.81
N GLY A 56 3.26 1.53 -12.08
CA GLY A 56 4.30 0.71 -12.68
C GLY A 56 3.95 0.30 -14.11
N GLN A 57 4.75 -0.61 -14.67
CA GLN A 57 4.58 -1.05 -16.04
C GLN A 57 3.84 -2.38 -16.14
N TYR A 58 2.96 -2.49 -17.13
CA TYR A 58 2.38 -3.75 -17.57
C TYR A 58 2.97 -4.19 -18.91
N LYS A 59 3.09 -5.51 -19.06
CA LYS A 59 3.40 -6.19 -20.32
C LYS A 59 2.56 -7.46 -20.40
N ASN A 60 1.64 -7.52 -21.36
CA ASN A 60 0.74 -8.65 -21.56
C ASN A 60 -0.06 -9.02 -20.29
N ASP A 61 -0.65 -8.03 -19.62
CA ASP A 61 -1.38 -8.17 -18.35
C ASP A 61 -0.54 -8.54 -17.11
N ASN A 62 0.77 -8.77 -17.28
CA ASN A 62 1.70 -8.96 -16.17
C ASN A 62 2.31 -7.62 -15.74
N ARG A 63 2.46 -7.44 -14.42
CA ARG A 63 3.25 -6.34 -13.86
C ARG A 63 4.72 -6.63 -14.10
N VAL A 64 5.47 -5.68 -14.62
CA VAL A 64 6.90 -5.82 -14.91
C VAL A 64 7.67 -4.59 -14.43
N GLY A 65 8.97 -4.76 -14.20
CA GLY A 65 9.88 -3.69 -13.81
C GLY A 65 9.55 -3.10 -12.43
N LYS A 66 9.92 -1.84 -12.23
CA LYS A 66 9.72 -1.15 -10.95
C LYS A 66 8.24 -0.81 -10.74
N TRP A 67 7.78 -1.05 -9.51
CA TRP A 67 6.44 -0.71 -9.04
C TRP A 67 6.51 0.05 -7.73
N ASP A 68 5.78 1.15 -7.65
CA ASP A 68 5.59 1.95 -6.45
C ASP A 68 4.13 1.88 -6.01
N ILE A 69 3.91 1.65 -4.71
CA ILE A 69 2.60 1.55 -4.09
C ILE A 69 2.50 2.63 -3.02
N TRP A 70 1.59 3.57 -3.23
CA TRP A 70 1.38 4.74 -2.40
C TRP A 70 0.07 4.60 -1.64
N GLN A 71 0.07 4.84 -0.33
CA GLN A 71 -1.16 5.07 0.42
C GLN A 71 -1.32 6.56 0.66
N ILE A 72 -2.52 7.06 0.40
CA ILE A 72 -2.92 8.43 0.67
C ILE A 72 -3.99 8.35 1.75
N ILE A 73 -3.68 8.87 2.93
CA ILE A 73 -4.63 8.97 4.03
C ILE A 73 -5.12 10.41 4.06
N ARG A 74 -6.43 10.59 4.11
CA ARG A 74 -7.08 11.90 4.30
C ARG A 74 -7.89 11.87 5.57
N CYS A 75 -7.53 12.72 6.52
CA CYS A 75 -8.34 13.00 7.69
C CYS A 75 -9.10 14.29 7.44
N ASN A 76 -10.42 14.25 7.50
CA ASN A 76 -11.25 15.45 7.50
C ASN A 76 -11.81 15.63 8.91
N ASN A 77 -11.52 16.77 9.52
CA ASN A 77 -12.26 17.33 10.65
C ASN A 77 -13.01 18.58 10.16
N ILE A 78 -14.00 19.04 10.92
CA ILE A 78 -14.81 20.24 10.71
C ILE A 78 -13.94 21.49 10.48
N PHE A 79 -12.71 21.51 11.03
CA PHE A 79 -11.82 22.67 10.97
C PHE A 79 -10.66 22.54 9.97
N GLN A 80 -10.29 21.33 9.53
CA GLN A 80 -9.09 21.10 8.73
C GLN A 80 -9.11 19.76 8.01
N SER A 81 -8.57 19.72 6.79
CA SER A 81 -8.27 18.48 6.06
C SER A 81 -6.76 18.26 5.98
N ASP A 82 -6.28 17.16 6.53
CA ASP A 82 -4.88 16.76 6.43
C ASP A 82 -4.74 15.62 5.42
N ILE A 83 -3.75 15.73 4.53
CA ILE A 83 -3.38 14.69 3.56
C ILE A 83 -1.99 14.18 3.92
N GLU A 84 -1.89 12.89 4.20
CA GLU A 84 -0.62 12.22 4.39
C GLU A 84 -0.39 11.24 3.23
N LEU A 85 0.72 11.43 2.52
CA LEU A 85 1.14 10.55 1.44
C LEU A 85 2.28 9.68 1.92
N ILE A 86 2.06 8.37 1.93
CA ILE A 86 3.00 7.40 2.49
C ILE A 86 3.34 6.40 1.39
N LEU A 87 4.61 6.33 1.01
CA LEU A 87 5.09 5.23 0.16
C LEU A 87 5.00 3.94 1.00
N GLN A 88 4.11 3.03 0.63
CA GLN A 88 3.94 1.79 1.37
C GLN A 88 4.88 0.72 0.89
N ARG A 89 5.05 0.60 -0.43
CA ARG A 89 5.82 -0.49 -1.01
C ARG A 89 6.51 -0.05 -2.28
N SER A 90 7.72 -0.55 -2.48
CA SER A 90 8.44 -0.39 -3.73
C SER A 90 9.26 -1.65 -4.00
N GLY A 91 9.35 -2.05 -5.26
CA GLY A 91 10.19 -3.17 -5.66
C GLY A 91 10.05 -3.48 -7.13
N GLN A 92 10.55 -4.65 -7.54
CA GLN A 92 10.60 -5.04 -8.95
C GLN A 92 9.82 -6.33 -9.20
N TYR A 93 9.12 -6.38 -10.34
CA TYR A 93 8.52 -7.58 -10.90
C TYR A 93 9.28 -8.02 -12.14
N ASP A 94 9.53 -9.33 -12.25
CA ASP A 94 10.18 -9.91 -13.41
C ASP A 94 9.20 -10.00 -14.61
N GLU A 95 9.66 -10.58 -15.72
CA GLU A 95 8.86 -10.77 -16.94
C GLU A 95 7.67 -11.74 -16.77
N ARG A 96 7.67 -12.55 -15.70
CA ARG A 96 6.58 -13.46 -15.34
C ARG A 96 5.57 -12.80 -14.41
N GLY A 97 5.85 -11.61 -13.92
CA GLY A 97 5.03 -10.91 -12.93
C GLY A 97 5.28 -11.39 -11.49
N GLU A 98 6.40 -12.05 -11.24
CA GLU A 98 6.84 -12.45 -9.91
C GLU A 98 7.70 -11.35 -9.29
N LYS A 99 7.55 -11.13 -7.98
CA LYS A 99 8.43 -10.22 -7.26
C LYS A 99 9.84 -10.79 -7.23
N PHE A 100 10.84 -9.93 -7.47
CA PHE A 100 12.24 -10.28 -7.33
C PHE A 100 13.05 -9.09 -6.76
N ASP A 101 14.28 -9.37 -6.34
CA ASP A 101 15.24 -8.38 -5.82
C ASP A 101 14.72 -7.68 -4.55
N ASN A 102 15.23 -6.50 -4.23
CA ASN A 102 14.92 -5.74 -3.05
C ASN A 102 13.51 -5.15 -3.08
N TRP A 103 12.80 -5.33 -1.97
CA TRP A 103 11.47 -4.81 -1.73
C TRP A 103 11.41 -4.10 -0.39
N VAL A 104 10.68 -3.00 -0.38
CA VAL A 104 10.21 -2.35 0.85
C VAL A 104 8.73 -2.63 0.99
N GLU A 105 8.28 -3.06 2.16
CA GLU A 105 6.89 -3.34 2.47
C GLU A 105 6.46 -2.72 3.79
N MET A 106 5.35 -1.99 3.80
CA MET A 106 4.77 -1.51 5.05
C MET A 106 4.21 -2.66 5.89
N LYS A 107 4.58 -2.69 7.17
CA LYS A 107 3.94 -3.48 8.22
C LYS A 107 2.92 -2.58 8.89
N PHE A 108 1.65 -2.78 8.54
CA PHE A 108 0.58 -1.92 9.04
C PHE A 108 0.20 -2.32 10.47
N ASP A 109 0.29 -1.35 11.38
CA ASP A 109 -0.37 -1.43 12.67
C ASP A 109 -1.41 -0.30 12.75
N ILE A 110 -2.69 -0.69 12.75
CA ILE A 110 -3.84 0.23 12.73
C ILE A 110 -3.82 1.17 13.94
N TRP A 111 -3.21 0.75 15.05
CA TRP A 111 -3.37 1.40 16.34
C TRP A 111 -2.26 2.40 16.66
N TYR A 112 -1.10 2.28 16.01
CA TYR A 112 0.05 3.10 16.33
C TYR A 112 0.41 4.00 15.16
N LYS A 113 0.63 5.29 15.44
CA LYS A 113 1.21 6.26 14.49
C LYS A 113 2.64 5.89 14.02
N ASN A 114 3.11 4.70 14.34
CA ASN A 114 4.41 4.20 13.98
C ASN A 114 4.28 3.48 12.63
N GLN A 115 4.86 4.07 11.60
CA GLN A 115 4.96 3.46 10.28
C GLN A 115 6.18 2.56 10.27
N PHE A 116 5.95 1.26 10.32
CA PHE A 116 7.00 0.26 10.19
C PHE A 116 7.14 -0.18 8.74
N THR A 117 8.37 -0.29 8.25
CA THR A 117 8.67 -0.85 6.94
C THR A 117 9.59 -2.06 7.09
N LEU A 118 9.35 -3.09 6.29
CA LEU A 118 10.16 -4.27 6.15
C LEU A 118 10.91 -4.18 4.82
N SER A 119 12.23 -4.24 4.86
CA SER A 119 13.07 -4.23 3.66
C SER A 119 13.80 -5.57 3.53
N GLY A 120 13.75 -6.21 2.37
CA GLY A 120 14.46 -7.46 2.13
C GLY A 120 14.31 -7.94 0.70
N GLU A 121 14.78 -9.15 0.43
CA GLU A 121 14.83 -9.70 -0.92
C GLU A 121 13.65 -10.64 -1.19
N TYR A 122 13.14 -10.56 -2.42
CA TYR A 122 12.28 -11.56 -3.02
C TYR A 122 13.04 -12.40 -4.05
N GLN A 123 12.77 -13.71 -4.06
CA GLN A 123 13.21 -14.64 -5.10
C GLN A 123 12.02 -15.52 -5.50
N ASN A 124 11.72 -15.57 -6.81
CA ASN A 124 10.59 -16.31 -7.38
C ASN A 124 9.26 -16.02 -6.65
N GLY A 125 9.00 -14.75 -6.35
CA GLY A 125 7.79 -14.31 -5.64
C GLY A 125 7.74 -14.63 -4.14
N LYS A 126 8.79 -15.24 -3.56
CA LYS A 126 8.88 -15.53 -2.12
C LYS A 126 9.90 -14.64 -1.41
N LYS A 127 9.62 -14.27 -0.15
CA LYS A 127 10.59 -13.59 0.72
C LYS A 127 11.72 -14.55 1.05
N VAL A 128 12.96 -14.09 0.93
CA VAL A 128 14.15 -14.89 1.26
C VAL A 128 15.13 -14.06 2.09
N GLY A 129 16.01 -14.75 2.81
CA GLY A 129 17.12 -14.13 3.52
C GLY A 129 16.68 -13.26 4.70
N ILE A 130 17.42 -12.18 4.94
CA ILE A 130 17.19 -11.27 6.07
C ILE A 130 16.28 -10.14 5.64
N TRP A 131 15.21 -9.95 6.40
CA TRP A 131 14.27 -8.85 6.28
C TRP A 131 14.42 -7.91 7.47
N ILE A 132 14.74 -6.65 7.19
CA ILE A 132 15.01 -5.63 8.19
C ILE A 132 13.74 -4.85 8.48
N GLU A 133 13.29 -4.85 9.72
CA GLU A 133 12.23 -3.98 10.20
C GLU A 133 12.79 -2.61 10.58
N LEU A 134 12.23 -1.57 10.00
CA LEU A 134 12.62 -0.18 10.18
C LEU A 134 11.44 0.61 10.74
N ASN A 135 11.69 1.51 11.70
CA ASN A 135 10.76 2.56 12.12
C ASN A 135 11.44 3.91 11.90
N ARG A 136 10.89 4.75 11.01
CA ARG A 136 11.48 6.05 10.65
C ARG A 136 12.98 5.95 10.29
N ASN A 137 13.35 4.89 9.55
CA ASN A 137 14.72 4.54 9.16
C ASN A 137 15.62 3.99 10.27
N GLU A 138 15.12 3.79 11.48
CA GLU A 138 15.83 3.11 12.55
C GLU A 138 15.55 1.61 12.49
N LYS A 139 16.61 0.80 12.44
CA LYS A 139 16.52 -0.65 12.49
C LYS A 139 16.02 -1.11 13.86
N LEU A 140 14.93 -1.88 13.86
CA LEU A 140 14.33 -2.45 15.06
C LEU A 140 14.63 -3.93 15.22
N SER A 141 14.48 -4.70 14.13
CA SER A 141 14.61 -6.14 14.18
C SER A 141 15.05 -6.70 12.82
N GLU A 142 15.48 -7.96 12.84
CA GLU A 142 15.73 -8.77 11.65
C GLU A 142 14.83 -10.01 11.71
N ILE A 143 14.27 -10.36 10.56
CA ILE A 143 13.45 -11.55 10.37
C ILE A 143 14.14 -12.41 9.32
N ILE A 144 14.40 -13.68 9.64
CA ILE A 144 15.04 -14.62 8.73
C ILE A 144 13.95 -15.47 8.07
N TYR A 145 13.99 -15.53 6.74
CA TYR A 145 13.16 -16.41 5.95
C TYR A 145 14.02 -17.47 5.28
N ASP A 146 13.77 -18.73 5.64
CA ASP A 146 14.36 -19.89 4.98
C ASP A 146 13.58 -20.21 3.69
N TYR A 147 14.30 -20.74 2.69
CA TYR A 147 13.79 -21.06 1.36
C TYR A 147 13.09 -22.42 1.28
#